data_AF-A0A5E4I5W1-F1
#
_entry.id   AF-A0A5E4I5W1-F1
#
_cell.length_a   1.000
_cell.length_b   1.000
_cell.length_c   1.000
_cell.angle_alpha   90.00
_cell.angle_beta   90.00
_cell.angle_gamma   90.00
#
_symmetry.space_group_name_H-M   'P 1'
#
loop_
_entity.id
_entity.type
_entity.pdbx_description
1 polymer ?
#
loop_
_entity_poly.entity_id
_entity_poly.type
_entity_poly.pdbx_seq_one_letter_code
_entity_poly.pdbx_strand_id
1 'polypeptide(L)'
;MNQSSKKGISPLIASVLLIAFTLSIGAFMSTWLQDVTKKQTQSTVENSKPECQFANLNIQNVTYTNSSTKLRIDVENTGTKSVAINSIKLIYNDDTTTQANFNRTTINAGDVNTLLMYNTTTNGSIRSDIRKLRLVTDCPNNNLEYLGTSIAIN
;
A
#
# COMPACT_ATOMS: atom_id res chain seq x y z
N MET A 1 -9.59 -3.38 -77.31
CA MET A 1 -8.93 -2.28 -76.57
C MET A 1 -9.84 -1.92 -75.40
N ASN A 2 -9.46 -2.29 -74.17
CA ASN A 2 -10.26 -2.03 -72.96
C ASN A 2 -9.85 -0.67 -72.37
N GLN A 3 -10.66 0.37 -72.56
CA GLN A 3 -10.51 1.62 -71.82
C GLN A 3 -11.11 1.47 -70.43
N SER A 4 -10.24 1.47 -69.41
CA SER A 4 -10.64 1.60 -68.01
C SER A 4 -10.87 3.08 -67.69
N SER A 5 -12.13 3.50 -67.64
CA SER A 5 -12.51 4.85 -67.24
C SER A 5 -12.24 5.04 -65.75
N LYS A 6 -11.13 5.69 -65.40
CA LYS A 6 -10.89 6.17 -64.04
C LYS A 6 -11.91 7.28 -63.74
N LYS A 7 -12.99 6.95 -63.02
CA LYS A 7 -13.94 7.95 -62.52
C LYS A 7 -13.22 8.79 -61.47
N GLY A 8 -12.89 10.03 -61.84
CA GLY A 8 -12.35 11.02 -60.90
C GLY A 8 -13.42 11.32 -59.84
N ILE A 9 -13.07 11.10 -58.57
CA ILE A 9 -13.91 11.46 -57.44
C ILE A 9 -14.05 12.98 -57.48
N SER A 10 -15.28 13.50 -57.45
CA SER A 10 -15.54 14.95 -57.46
C SER A 10 -14.76 15.62 -56.32
N PRO A 11 -13.86 16.58 -56.61
CA PRO A 11 -13.01 17.24 -55.60
C PRO A 11 -13.81 17.87 -54.44
N LEU A 12 -15.05 18.24 -54.71
CA LEU A 12 -15.97 18.85 -53.75
C LEU A 12 -16.49 17.83 -52.72
N ILE A 13 -16.77 16.59 -53.15
CA ILE A 13 -17.23 15.51 -52.25
C ILE A 13 -16.08 15.00 -51.39
N ALA A 14 -14.88 14.89 -51.96
CA ALA A 14 -13.68 14.45 -51.23
C ALA A 14 -13.36 15.38 -50.04
N SER A 15 -13.47 16.69 -50.26
CA SER A 15 -13.22 17.70 -49.22
C SER A 15 -14.21 17.60 -48.06
N VAL A 16 -15.51 17.42 -48.35
CA VAL A 16 -16.55 17.30 -47.32
C VAL A 16 -16.38 16.02 -46.50
N LEU A 17 -16.07 14.89 -47.15
CA LEU A 17 -15.78 13.63 -46.46
C LEU A 17 -14.56 13.73 -45.53
N LEU A 18 -13.54 14.49 -45.94
CA LEU A 18 -12.35 14.69 -45.14
C LEU A 18 -12.64 15.52 -43.88
N ILE A 19 -13.47 16.55 -43.97
CA ILE A 19 -13.89 17.38 -42.81
C ILE A 19 -14.75 16.56 -41.83
N ALA A 20 -15.70 15.76 -42.34
CA ALA A 20 -16.52 14.91 -41.48
C ALA A 20 -15.69 13.85 -40.72
N PHE A 21 -14.65 13.32 -41.37
CA PHE A 21 -13.73 12.36 -40.77
C PHE A 21 -12.86 12.98 -39.67
N THR A 22 -12.32 14.19 -39.87
CA THR A 22 -11.52 14.87 -38.84
C THR A 22 -12.33 15.21 -37.60
N LEU A 23 -13.58 15.63 -37.74
CA LEU A 23 -14.49 15.89 -36.61
C LEU A 23 -14.81 14.60 -35.82
N SER A 24 -15.02 13.49 -36.54
CA SER A 24 -15.28 12.19 -35.92
C SER A 24 -14.08 11.71 -35.09
N ILE A 25 -12.86 11.87 -35.60
CA ILE A 25 -11.63 11.56 -34.85
C ILE A 25 -11.47 12.49 -33.65
N GLY A 26 -11.76 13.78 -33.79
CA GLY A 26 -11.64 14.76 -32.70
C GLY A 26 -12.54 14.41 -31.49
N ALA A 27 -13.77 13.98 -31.76
CA ALA A 27 -14.69 13.52 -30.72
C ALA A 27 -14.16 12.27 -29.99
N PHE A 28 -13.64 11.29 -30.76
CA PHE A 28 -13.08 10.07 -30.20
C PHE A 28 -11.83 10.34 -29.33
N MET A 29 -10.90 11.17 -29.82
CA MET A 29 -9.68 11.53 -29.08
C MET A 29 -10.00 12.27 -27.77
N SER A 30 -11.01 13.13 -27.75
CA SER A 30 -11.43 13.87 -26.54
C SER A 30 -11.90 12.92 -25.42
N THR A 31 -12.64 11.87 -25.77
CA THR A 31 -13.08 10.86 -24.78
C THR A 31 -11.91 10.02 -24.27
N TRP A 32 -11.01 9.60 -25.16
CA TRP A 32 -9.83 8.82 -24.78
C TRP A 32 -8.88 9.61 -23.85
N LEU A 33 -8.65 10.90 -24.13
CA LEU A 33 -7.84 11.77 -23.28
C LEU A 33 -8.41 11.88 -21.86
N GLN A 34 -9.72 12.06 -21.71
CA GLN A 34 -10.36 12.10 -20.40
C GLN A 34 -10.20 10.78 -19.63
N ASP A 35 -10.32 9.65 -20.31
CA ASP A 35 -10.15 8.34 -19.69
C ASP A 35 -8.70 8.07 -19.27
N VAL A 36 -7.72 8.48 -20.09
CA VAL A 36 -6.30 8.40 -19.74
C VAL A 36 -6.00 9.27 -18.52
N THR A 37 -6.47 10.52 -18.49
CA THR A 37 -6.27 11.41 -17.33
C THR A 37 -6.92 10.83 -16.08
N LYS A 38 -8.17 10.35 -16.16
CA LYS A 38 -8.86 9.71 -15.01
C LYS A 38 -8.11 8.49 -14.49
N LYS A 39 -7.65 7.61 -15.38
CA LYS A 39 -6.87 6.41 -14.99
C LYS A 39 -5.54 6.78 -14.34
N GLN A 40 -4.87 7.81 -14.85
CA GLN A 40 -3.61 8.27 -14.27
C GLN A 40 -3.81 8.91 -12.89
N THR A 41 -4.85 9.75 -12.72
CA THR A 41 -5.18 10.34 -11.42
C THR A 41 -5.63 9.29 -10.41
N GLN A 42 -6.45 8.32 -10.80
CA GLN A 42 -6.88 7.23 -9.91
C GLN A 42 -5.70 6.37 -9.46
N SER A 43 -4.81 6.00 -10.38
CA SER A 43 -3.58 5.28 -10.04
C SER A 43 -2.71 6.07 -9.07
N THR A 44 -2.55 7.38 -9.26
CA THR A 44 -1.79 8.22 -8.31
C THR A 44 -2.47 8.30 -6.94
N VAL A 45 -3.78 8.46 -6.87
CA VAL A 45 -4.53 8.54 -5.60
C VAL A 45 -4.49 7.21 -4.84
N GLU A 46 -4.70 6.09 -5.52
CA GLU A 46 -4.65 4.74 -4.92
C GLU A 46 -3.26 4.43 -4.36
N ASN A 47 -2.20 4.82 -5.07
CA ASN A 47 -0.83 4.62 -4.60
C ASN A 47 -0.43 5.62 -3.49
N SER A 48 -1.00 6.82 -3.47
CA SER A 48 -0.63 7.86 -2.50
C SER A 48 -1.37 7.76 -1.17
N LYS A 49 -2.52 7.04 -1.12
CA LYS A 49 -3.39 6.89 0.07
C LYS A 49 -3.38 8.14 0.97
N PRO A 50 -3.93 9.28 0.51
CA PRO A 50 -3.82 10.55 1.24
C PRO A 50 -4.35 10.47 2.67
N GLU A 51 -5.30 9.58 2.95
CA GLU A 51 -5.79 9.26 4.30
C GLU A 51 -4.69 8.78 5.26
N CYS A 52 -3.61 8.20 4.74
CA CYS A 52 -2.46 7.77 5.55
C CYS A 52 -1.56 8.93 5.98
N GLN A 53 -1.70 10.13 5.42
CA GLN A 53 -0.92 11.29 5.87
C GLN A 53 -1.24 11.69 7.31
N PHE A 54 -2.43 11.31 7.80
CA PHE A 54 -2.90 11.62 9.14
C PHE A 54 -2.86 10.41 10.09
N ALA A 55 -2.36 9.28 9.61
CA ALA A 55 -2.10 8.12 10.43
C ALA A 55 -0.71 8.27 11.06
N ASN A 56 -0.62 8.12 12.38
CA ASN A 56 0.65 8.15 13.09
C ASN A 56 0.57 7.11 14.21
N LEU A 57 1.54 6.20 14.23
CA LEU A 57 1.62 5.19 15.26
C LEU A 57 2.84 5.49 16.12
N ASN A 58 2.79 5.08 17.38
CA ASN A 58 3.94 5.09 18.27
C ASN A 58 4.01 3.76 19.03
N ILE A 59 5.21 3.22 19.18
CA ILE A 59 5.44 2.01 20.00
C ILE A 59 5.86 2.48 21.39
N GLN A 60 5.01 2.25 22.37
CA GLN A 60 5.22 2.74 23.74
C GLN A 60 6.10 1.79 24.54
N ASN A 61 5.83 0.49 24.44
CA ASN A 61 6.60 -0.50 25.18
C ASN A 61 6.66 -1.82 24.41
N VAL A 62 7.80 -2.51 24.54
CA VAL A 62 8.00 -3.85 24.00
C VAL A 62 8.62 -4.70 25.10
N THR A 63 7.91 -5.74 25.51
CA THR A 63 8.35 -6.67 26.55
C THR A 63 8.32 -8.09 26.00
N TYR A 64 9.45 -8.78 26.12
CA TYR A 64 9.57 -10.18 25.80
C TYR A 64 9.63 -11.00 27.10
N THR A 65 8.78 -12.02 27.22
CA THR A 65 8.74 -12.90 28.38
C THR A 65 9.31 -14.26 28.03
N ASN A 66 10.47 -14.61 28.58
CA ASN A 66 11.18 -15.88 28.32
C ASN A 66 10.35 -17.10 28.77
N SER A 67 9.76 -17.02 29.95
CA SER A 67 9.06 -18.15 30.59
C SER A 67 7.88 -18.69 29.79
N SER A 68 7.28 -17.85 28.95
CA SER A 68 6.12 -18.21 28.13
C SER A 68 6.34 -17.97 26.64
N THR A 69 7.54 -17.56 26.22
CA THR A 69 7.89 -17.19 24.83
C THR A 69 6.88 -16.22 24.21
N LYS A 70 6.46 -15.22 24.99
CA LYS A 70 5.46 -14.22 24.58
C LYS A 70 6.12 -12.89 24.32
N LEU A 71 5.78 -12.25 23.21
CA LEU A 71 6.14 -10.87 22.93
C LEU A 71 4.89 -10.00 23.10
N ARG A 72 4.99 -8.99 23.95
CA ARG A 72 3.98 -7.97 24.20
C ARG A 72 4.47 -6.65 23.62
N ILE A 73 3.65 -6.04 22.77
CA ILE A 73 3.94 -4.76 22.14
C ILE A 73 2.75 -3.85 22.39
N ASP A 74 2.97 -2.75 23.09
CA ASP A 74 1.96 -1.72 23.31
C ASP A 74 2.14 -0.64 22.23
N VAL A 75 1.14 -0.53 21.35
CA VAL A 75 1.15 0.40 20.21
C VAL A 75 0.03 1.41 20.41
N GLU A 76 0.37 2.69 20.31
CA GLU A 76 -0.56 3.81 20.37
C GLU A 76 -0.74 4.41 18.98
N ASN A 77 -1.97 4.77 18.62
CA ASN A 77 -2.22 5.57 17.44
C ASN A 77 -2.37 7.05 17.83
N THR A 78 -1.29 7.81 17.64
CA THR A 78 -1.25 9.25 17.90
C THR A 78 -1.82 10.08 16.73
N GLY A 79 -2.19 9.41 15.63
CA GLY A 79 -2.82 10.02 14.47
C GLY A 79 -4.32 10.27 14.64
N THR A 80 -4.93 10.88 13.63
CA THR A 80 -6.37 11.14 13.57
C THR A 80 -7.13 10.11 12.75
N LYS A 81 -6.42 9.17 12.11
CA LYS A 81 -7.00 8.08 11.32
C LYS A 81 -6.71 6.71 11.95
N SER A 82 -7.69 5.83 11.94
CA SER A 82 -7.52 4.42 12.32
C SER A 82 -6.55 3.70 11.38
N VAL A 83 -5.62 2.92 11.94
CA VAL A 83 -4.60 2.18 11.18
C VAL A 83 -4.73 0.70 11.47
N ALA A 84 -4.67 -0.14 10.44
CA ALA A 84 -4.67 -1.57 10.60
C ALA A 84 -3.25 -2.13 10.50
N ILE A 85 -2.84 -2.89 11.51
CA ILE A 85 -1.57 -3.61 11.52
C ILE A 85 -1.78 -4.93 10.80
N ASN A 86 -1.01 -5.19 9.75
CA ASN A 86 -1.14 -6.34 8.87
C ASN A 86 -0.08 -7.42 9.11
N SER A 87 1.16 -7.03 9.47
CA SER A 87 2.20 -7.99 9.86
C SER A 87 3.25 -7.34 10.74
N ILE A 88 3.96 -8.18 11.50
CA ILE A 88 5.04 -7.71 12.37
C ILE A 88 6.27 -8.55 12.07
N LYS A 89 7.35 -7.85 11.68
CA LYS A 89 8.62 -8.46 11.33
C LYS A 89 9.58 -8.27 12.49
N LEU A 90 10.12 -9.38 12.98
CA LEU A 90 11.17 -9.42 13.99
C LEU A 90 12.50 -9.61 13.26
N ILE A 91 13.50 -8.84 13.65
CA ILE A 91 14.88 -8.93 13.15
C ILE A 91 15.75 -9.23 14.36
N TYR A 92 16.47 -10.35 14.33
CA TYR A 92 17.32 -10.79 15.41
C TYR A 92 18.74 -10.27 15.28
N ASN A 93 19.57 -10.53 16.29
CA ASN A 93 20.98 -10.14 16.29
C ASN A 93 21.80 -10.84 15.19
N ASP A 94 21.41 -12.05 14.80
CA ASP A 94 22.01 -12.85 13.72
C ASP A 94 21.51 -12.46 12.31
N ASP A 95 20.81 -11.32 12.20
CA ASP A 95 20.16 -10.83 10.96
C ASP A 95 19.06 -11.74 10.40
N THR A 96 18.70 -12.83 11.09
CA THR A 96 17.54 -13.61 10.70
C THR A 96 16.28 -12.80 10.93
N THR A 97 15.29 -13.03 10.07
CA THR A 97 13.99 -12.36 10.17
C THR A 97 12.89 -13.39 10.33
N THR A 98 11.93 -13.08 11.17
CA THR A 98 10.76 -13.93 11.40
C THR A 98 9.52 -13.05 11.42
N GLN A 99 8.46 -13.51 10.77
CA GLN A 99 7.17 -12.85 10.84
C GLN A 99 6.39 -13.43 12.00
N ALA A 100 6.07 -12.59 12.97
CA ALA A 100 5.29 -13.03 14.12
C ALA A 100 3.83 -13.22 13.73
N ASN A 101 3.23 -14.31 14.23
CA ASN A 101 1.81 -14.53 14.12
C ASN A 101 1.07 -13.62 15.11
N PHE A 102 0.15 -12.82 14.58
CA PHE A 102 -0.73 -11.96 15.36
C PHE A 102 -2.07 -11.87 14.63
N ASN A 103 -3.14 -11.64 15.40
CA ASN A 103 -4.44 -11.36 14.80
C ASN A 103 -4.42 -9.93 14.26
N ARG A 104 -4.78 -9.77 12.99
CA ARG A 104 -4.91 -8.45 12.36
C ARG A 104 -5.77 -7.57 13.25
N THR A 105 -5.22 -6.43 13.65
CA THR A 105 -5.89 -5.53 14.58
C THR A 105 -5.85 -4.11 14.06
N THR A 106 -6.99 -3.43 14.18
CA THR A 106 -7.15 -2.02 13.85
C THR A 106 -7.06 -1.21 15.14
N ILE A 107 -6.24 -0.17 15.14
CA ILE A 107 -6.10 0.76 16.26
C ILE A 107 -6.78 2.06 15.84
N ASN A 108 -7.83 2.47 16.56
CA ASN A 108 -8.50 3.74 16.27
C ASN A 108 -7.63 4.92 16.68
N ALA A 109 -7.95 6.11 16.18
CA ALA A 109 -7.25 7.33 16.54
C ALA A 109 -7.34 7.59 18.06
N GLY A 110 -6.20 7.82 18.70
CA GLY A 110 -6.09 8.06 20.14
C GLY A 110 -6.13 6.80 21.01
N ASP A 111 -6.35 5.63 20.43
CA ASP A 111 -6.38 4.37 21.19
C ASP A 111 -4.97 3.78 21.36
N VAL A 112 -4.76 3.14 22.50
CA VAL A 112 -3.61 2.27 22.77
C VAL A 112 -4.09 0.83 22.71
N ASN A 113 -3.38 -0.01 21.98
CA ASN A 113 -3.68 -1.42 21.91
C ASN A 113 -2.44 -2.29 22.14
N THR A 114 -2.66 -3.41 22.81
CA THR A 114 -1.62 -4.39 23.10
C THR A 114 -1.69 -5.53 22.10
N LEU A 115 -0.59 -5.72 21.38
CA LEU A 115 -0.39 -6.86 20.50
C LEU A 115 0.35 -7.94 21.28
N LEU A 116 -0.30 -9.09 21.41
CA LEU A 116 0.27 -10.29 22.02
C LEU A 116 0.64 -11.28 20.93
N MET A 117 1.86 -11.76 20.99
CA MET A 117 2.38 -12.76 20.07
C MET A 117 2.78 -14.02 20.82
N TYR A 118 2.54 -15.15 20.17
CA TYR A 118 2.87 -16.46 20.67
C TYR A 118 3.76 -17.16 19.66
N ASN A 119 4.69 -17.96 20.15
CA ASN A 119 5.43 -18.87 19.29
C ASN A 119 4.44 -19.87 18.66
N THR A 120 4.51 -20.02 17.34
CA THR A 120 3.73 -21.00 16.59
C THR A 120 4.68 -21.84 15.77
N THR A 121 4.43 -23.15 15.70
CA THR A 121 5.27 -24.12 14.99
C THR A 121 5.39 -23.87 13.48
N THR A 122 4.53 -23.03 12.88
CA THR A 122 4.44 -22.81 11.44
C THR A 122 5.19 -21.60 10.90
N ASN A 123 5.50 -20.59 11.71
CA ASN A 123 6.08 -19.32 11.24
C ASN A 123 7.36 -18.88 11.97
N GLY A 124 8.07 -19.83 12.59
CA GLY A 124 9.34 -19.57 13.26
C GLY A 124 9.20 -19.17 14.73
N SER A 125 10.21 -19.52 15.52
CA SER A 125 10.22 -19.28 16.96
C SER A 125 10.53 -17.83 17.29
N ILE A 126 9.73 -17.23 18.18
CA ILE A 126 10.08 -15.95 18.82
C ILE A 126 11.22 -16.22 19.80
N ARG A 127 12.35 -15.53 19.62
CA ARG A 127 13.53 -15.64 20.46
C ARG A 127 13.74 -14.37 21.28
N SER A 128 14.58 -14.44 22.31
CA SER A 128 14.90 -13.30 23.19
C SER A 128 15.86 -12.28 22.56
N ASP A 129 16.56 -12.62 21.49
CA ASP A 129 17.61 -11.82 20.86
C ASP A 129 17.08 -10.89 19.75
N ILE A 130 15.88 -10.34 19.95
CA ILE A 130 15.26 -9.41 19.02
C ILE A 130 16.05 -8.10 19.02
N ARG A 131 16.63 -7.76 17.86
CA ARG A 131 17.39 -6.54 17.65
C ARG A 131 16.54 -5.40 17.14
N LYS A 132 15.57 -5.68 16.27
CA LYS A 132 14.64 -4.68 15.74
C LYS A 132 13.27 -5.30 15.52
N LEU A 133 12.24 -4.48 15.67
CA LEU A 133 10.87 -4.83 15.38
C LEU A 133 10.31 -3.85 14.36
N ARG A 134 9.64 -4.36 13.33
CA ARG A 134 8.98 -3.55 12.32
C ARG A 134 7.51 -3.90 12.21
N LEU A 135 6.66 -2.90 12.41
CA LEU A 135 5.22 -2.99 12.18
C LEU A 135 4.93 -2.67 10.71
N VAL A 136 4.21 -3.56 10.03
CA VAL A 136 3.71 -3.34 8.67
C VAL A 136 2.22 -3.04 8.76
N THR A 137 1.84 -1.85 8.31
CA THR A 137 0.46 -1.39 8.36
C THR A 137 -0.18 -1.38 6.97
N ASP A 138 -1.46 -1.02 6.90
CA ASP A 138 -2.16 -0.70 5.65
C ASP A 138 -1.71 0.63 5.03
N CYS A 139 -0.97 1.45 5.78
CA CYS A 139 -0.37 2.71 5.35
C CYS A 139 1.13 2.54 5.04
N PRO A 140 1.54 2.59 3.76
CA PRO A 140 2.91 2.25 3.35
C PRO A 140 3.99 3.13 3.97
N ASN A 141 3.67 4.39 4.28
CA ASN A 141 4.61 5.37 4.84
C ASN A 141 4.66 5.37 6.38
N ASN A 142 3.72 4.70 7.06
CA ASN A 142 3.62 4.67 8.52
C ASN A 142 4.08 3.34 9.10
N ASN A 143 5.03 2.69 8.42
CA ASN A 143 5.70 1.53 8.98
C ASN A 143 6.64 2.01 10.09
N LEU A 144 6.41 1.52 11.31
CA LEU A 144 7.28 1.84 12.43
C LEU A 144 8.38 0.82 12.58
N GLU A 145 9.57 1.31 12.92
CA GLU A 145 10.69 0.50 13.34
C GLU A 145 11.04 0.84 14.79
N TYR A 146 11.15 -0.18 15.63
CA TYR A 146 11.55 -0.08 17.02
C TYR A 146 12.87 -0.83 17.21
N LEU A 147 13.82 -0.19 17.89
CA LEU A 147 15.12 -0.77 18.16
C LEU A 147 15.08 -1.62 19.45
N GLY A 148 15.69 -2.79 19.38
CA GLY A 148 15.72 -3.81 20.43
C GLY A 148 16.46 -3.40 21.70
N THR A 149 17.18 -2.29 21.68
CA THR A 149 17.88 -1.72 22.85
C THR A 149 16.93 -1.31 23.98
N SER A 150 15.63 -1.20 23.70
CA SER A 150 14.58 -0.89 24.67
C SER A 150 13.51 -1.99 24.76
N ILE A 151 13.86 -3.24 24.40
CA ILE A 151 13.01 -4.41 24.67
C ILE A 151 13.33 -4.92 26.07
N ALA A 152 12.36 -4.80 26.99
CA ALA A 152 12.49 -5.37 28.32
C ALA A 152 12.35 -6.90 28.25
N ILE A 153 13.35 -7.63 28.73
CA ILE A 153 13.32 -9.08 28.81
C ILE A 153 12.98 -9.47 30.25
N ASN A 154 11.86 -10.17 30.44
CA ASN A 154 11.37 -10.67 31.73
C ASN A 154 11.39 -12.20 31.75
#